data_AF-A0AAD6TDJ5-F1
#
_entry.id   AF-A0AAD6TDJ5-F1
#
_cell.length_a   1.000
_cell.length_b   1.000
_cell.length_c   1.000
_cell.angle_alpha   90.00
_cell.angle_beta   90.00
_cell.angle_gamma   90.00
#
_symmetry.space_group_name_H-M   'P 1'
#
loop_
_entity.id
_entity.type
_entity.pdbx_description
1 polymer ?
#
loop_
_entity_poly.entity_id
_entity_poly.type
_entity_poly.pdbx_seq_one_letter_code
_entity_poly.pdbx_strand_id
1 'polypeptide(L)'
;MSLPPLSLSILGVEPLDEFIKEIADFVHYTIVNRPPDLQGKVEVEAKVGQLVDTSSNRRLELPVLVETIITPQSIPLRFESNMSVEQHKHFNTRLNELQNSSSQPGFPSTPLGYVHLKLVDSFYPSDNSHEKIRVTRDDKTGKVLECMRKIRLGDLNIFSPKRAADWRVSVNLEVPVSHPIGSPTHTRKKDRLSYSHEEFSIDLTQVTASTPNGPSTVMHELEIEISRPTLLLATAAKRGDPNAPELERSAFDELMRAFVNNARILVRNANEGW
;
A
#
# COMPACT_ATOMS: atom_id res chain seq x y z
N MET A 1 4.54 -31.91 -31.36
CA MET A 1 3.10 -31.82 -31.03
C MET A 1 2.95 -30.88 -29.86
N SER A 2 2.03 -29.91 -29.95
CA SER A 2 1.64 -29.10 -28.78
C SER A 2 0.84 -29.98 -27.82
N LEU A 3 1.28 -30.09 -26.57
CA LEU A 3 0.51 -30.79 -25.54
C LEU A 3 -0.72 -29.95 -25.17
N PRO A 4 -1.90 -30.56 -25.00
CA PRO A 4 -3.09 -29.82 -24.56
C PRO A 4 -2.91 -29.33 -23.12
N PRO A 5 -3.55 -28.21 -22.74
CA PRO A 5 -3.56 -27.76 -21.35
C PRO A 5 -4.26 -28.78 -20.45
N LEU A 6 -3.79 -28.90 -19.21
CA LEU A 6 -4.46 -29.71 -18.19
C LEU A 6 -5.72 -28.99 -17.69
N SER A 7 -6.71 -29.77 -17.22
CA SER A 7 -7.85 -29.24 -16.48
C SER A 7 -7.37 -28.57 -15.18
N LEU A 8 -8.02 -27.48 -14.77
CA LEU A 8 -7.68 -26.73 -13.54
C LEU A 8 -7.77 -27.59 -12.27
N SER A 9 -8.76 -28.48 -12.22
CA SER A 9 -8.96 -29.47 -11.17
C SER A 9 -9.89 -30.59 -11.66
N ILE A 10 -10.16 -31.59 -10.80
CA ILE A 10 -11.16 -32.64 -11.07
C ILE A 10 -12.58 -32.09 -11.28
N LEU A 11 -12.84 -30.86 -10.84
CA LEU A 11 -14.12 -30.15 -11.01
C LEU A 11 -14.09 -29.10 -12.12
N GLY A 12 -12.93 -28.93 -12.79
CA GLY A 12 -12.76 -27.90 -13.83
C GLY A 12 -12.67 -26.47 -13.31
N VAL A 13 -12.54 -26.27 -11.99
CA VAL A 13 -12.42 -24.95 -11.34
C VAL A 13 -11.09 -24.80 -10.60
N GLU A 14 -10.53 -23.59 -10.58
CA GLU A 14 -9.35 -23.29 -9.76
C GLU A 14 -9.77 -23.20 -8.28
N PRO A 15 -9.05 -23.86 -7.34
CA PRO A 15 -9.33 -23.71 -5.92
C PRO A 15 -9.06 -22.27 -5.46
N LEU A 16 -9.76 -21.86 -4.41
CA LEU A 16 -9.59 -20.54 -3.83
C LEU A 16 -8.17 -20.36 -3.26
N ASP A 17 -7.53 -19.23 -3.57
CA ASP A 17 -6.31 -18.81 -2.89
C ASP A 17 -6.68 -18.25 -1.51
N GLU A 18 -6.59 -19.10 -0.48
CA GLU A 18 -6.88 -18.74 0.92
C GLU A 18 -6.09 -17.53 1.40
N PHE A 19 -4.88 -17.31 0.90
CA PHE A 19 -4.08 -16.15 1.27
C PHE A 19 -4.71 -14.85 0.77
N ILE A 20 -5.12 -14.82 -0.50
CA ILE A 20 -5.79 -13.65 -1.09
C ILE A 20 -7.15 -13.45 -0.43
N LYS A 21 -7.87 -14.55 -0.16
CA LYS A 21 -9.15 -14.50 0.52
C LYS A 21 -9.04 -13.90 1.92
N GLU A 22 -8.04 -14.28 2.70
CA GLU A 22 -7.82 -13.76 4.06
C GLU A 22 -7.54 -12.25 4.04
N ILE A 23 -6.72 -11.77 3.08
CA ILE A 23 -6.50 -10.32 2.90
C ILE A 23 -7.81 -9.63 2.50
N ALA A 24 -8.57 -10.20 1.58
CA ALA A 24 -9.85 -9.66 1.15
C ALA A 24 -10.86 -9.58 2.31
N ASP A 25 -10.93 -10.62 3.15
CA ASP A 25 -11.79 -10.67 4.33
C ASP A 25 -11.39 -9.60 5.36
N PHE A 26 -10.10 -9.45 5.63
CA PHE A 26 -9.61 -8.39 6.51
C PHE A 26 -9.95 -6.98 5.99
N VAL A 27 -9.67 -6.70 4.72
CA VAL A 27 -9.95 -5.37 4.13
C VAL A 27 -11.45 -5.12 4.13
N HIS A 28 -12.26 -6.09 3.71
CA HIS A 28 -13.72 -5.97 3.69
C HIS A 28 -14.29 -5.72 5.09
N TYR A 29 -13.90 -6.54 6.08
CA TYR A 29 -14.33 -6.38 7.46
C TYR A 29 -13.96 -5.00 8.00
N THR A 30 -12.73 -4.54 7.76
CA THR A 30 -12.24 -3.24 8.25
C THR A 30 -13.00 -2.09 7.61
N ILE A 31 -13.32 -2.19 6.32
CA ILE A 31 -14.09 -1.17 5.60
C ILE A 31 -15.54 -1.12 6.10
N VAL A 32 -16.21 -2.26 6.23
CA VAL A 32 -17.63 -2.33 6.61
C VAL A 32 -17.83 -1.88 8.06
N ASN A 33 -16.86 -2.15 8.95
CA ASN A 33 -16.92 -1.77 10.36
C ASN A 33 -16.22 -0.42 10.67
N ARG A 34 -15.91 0.38 9.65
CA ARG A 34 -15.34 1.71 9.87
C ARG A 34 -16.32 2.63 10.63
N PRO A 35 -15.84 3.63 11.40
CA PRO A 35 -16.72 4.54 12.12
C PRO A 35 -17.73 5.23 11.18
N PRO A 36 -19.05 5.10 11.40
CA PRO A 36 -20.07 5.62 10.47
C PRO A 36 -20.18 7.15 10.48
N ASP A 37 -19.84 7.77 11.61
CA ASP A 37 -19.97 9.22 11.82
C ASP A 37 -18.81 10.02 11.19
N LEU A 38 -17.74 9.34 10.75
CA LEU A 38 -16.59 10.00 10.16
C LEU A 38 -16.66 9.94 8.63
N GLN A 39 -16.89 11.10 8.02
CA GLN A 39 -16.82 11.26 6.57
C GLN A 39 -15.35 11.37 6.14
N GLY A 40 -14.82 10.31 5.54
CA GLY A 40 -13.44 10.26 5.04
C GLY A 40 -13.27 9.34 3.85
N LYS A 41 -12.15 9.51 3.14
CA LYS A 41 -11.72 8.63 2.06
C LYS A 41 -11.10 7.38 2.68
N VAL A 42 -11.60 6.20 2.33
CA VAL A 42 -10.92 4.93 2.66
C VAL A 42 -9.68 4.81 1.78
N GLU A 43 -8.55 4.52 2.41
CA GLU A 43 -7.29 4.21 1.74
C GLU A 43 -6.89 2.79 2.11
N VAL A 44 -6.62 1.97 1.09
CA VAL A 44 -6.03 0.64 1.23
C VAL A 44 -4.70 0.67 0.51
N GLU A 45 -3.62 0.44 1.26
CA GLU A 45 -2.26 0.49 0.77
C GLU A 45 -1.47 -0.75 1.22
N ALA A 46 -0.53 -1.21 0.41
CA ALA A 46 0.47 -2.19 0.79
C ALA A 46 1.85 -1.55 0.70
N LYS A 47 2.63 -1.65 1.79
CA LYS A 47 3.98 -1.11 1.87
C LYS A 47 5.00 -2.22 1.87
N VAL A 48 6.09 -2.02 1.13
CA VAL A 48 7.24 -2.91 1.11
C VAL A 48 8.22 -2.47 2.19
N GLY A 49 8.70 -3.42 3.01
CA GLY A 49 9.46 -3.11 4.21
C GLY A 49 10.07 -4.34 4.87
N GLN A 50 10.40 -4.20 6.15
CA GLN A 50 10.89 -5.29 7.01
C GLN A 50 10.00 -5.50 8.21
N LEU A 51 9.67 -6.75 8.51
CA LEU A 51 9.12 -7.12 9.81
C LEU A 51 10.28 -7.35 10.76
N VAL A 52 10.37 -6.53 11.81
CA VAL A 52 11.47 -6.59 12.77
C VAL A 52 10.94 -7.00 14.13
N ASP A 53 11.50 -8.08 14.67
CA ASP A 53 11.23 -8.51 16.04
C ASP A 53 11.79 -7.45 17.01
N THR A 54 10.93 -6.95 17.89
CA THR A 54 11.29 -5.86 18.82
C THR A 54 12.24 -6.33 19.92
N SER A 55 12.32 -7.63 20.21
CA SER A 55 13.19 -8.19 21.22
C SER A 55 14.64 -8.33 20.74
N SER A 56 14.82 -8.83 19.51
CA SER A 56 16.14 -9.05 18.90
C SER A 56 16.62 -7.88 18.05
N ASN A 57 15.72 -6.97 17.67
CA ASN A 57 15.96 -5.87 16.75
C ASN A 57 16.48 -6.34 15.37
N ARG A 58 16.11 -7.56 14.97
CA ARG A 58 16.47 -8.20 13.70
C ARG A 58 15.22 -8.53 12.90
N ARG A 59 15.39 -8.72 11.59
CA ARG A 59 14.31 -9.23 10.74
C ARG A 59 13.72 -10.47 11.39
N LEU A 60 12.39 -10.54 11.39
CA LEU A 60 11.62 -11.64 11.94
C LEU A 60 12.05 -12.95 11.29
N GLU A 61 12.27 -13.98 12.11
CA GLU A 61 12.53 -15.34 11.66
C GLU A 61 11.44 -16.26 12.21
N LEU A 62 10.75 -16.96 11.32
CA LEU A 62 9.68 -17.90 11.68
C LEU A 62 9.92 -19.26 11.01
N PRO A 63 9.49 -20.36 11.64
CA PRO A 63 9.63 -21.72 11.09
C PRO A 63 8.58 -21.98 9.99
N VAL A 64 8.53 -21.13 8.96
CA VAL A 64 7.62 -21.21 7.81
C VAL A 64 8.41 -21.13 6.51
N LEU A 65 7.94 -21.84 5.49
CA LEU A 65 8.66 -21.97 4.21
C LEU A 65 8.16 -21.01 3.13
N VAL A 66 7.00 -20.37 3.32
CA VAL A 66 6.32 -19.57 2.31
C VAL A 66 5.78 -18.29 2.92
N GLU A 67 5.40 -17.37 2.03
CA GLU A 67 4.71 -16.14 2.41
C GLU A 67 3.53 -16.45 3.35
N THR A 68 3.49 -15.77 4.50
CA THR A 68 2.54 -16.08 5.58
C THR A 68 2.01 -14.78 6.19
N ILE A 69 0.70 -14.71 6.36
CA ILE A 69 0.02 -13.63 7.10
C ILE A 69 0.26 -13.87 8.59
N ILE A 70 0.81 -12.87 9.28
CA ILE A 70 1.05 -12.93 10.72
C ILE A 70 -0.24 -12.55 11.44
N THR A 71 -0.70 -13.42 12.33
CA THR A 71 -1.84 -13.12 13.21
C THR A 71 -1.58 -11.82 13.97
N PRO A 72 -2.47 -10.83 13.90
CA PRO A 72 -2.30 -9.56 14.61
C PRO A 72 -1.99 -9.76 16.10
N GLN A 73 -1.05 -8.97 16.63
CA GLN A 73 -0.63 -8.96 18.03
C GLN A 73 -0.09 -10.31 18.59
N SER A 74 0.12 -11.33 17.74
CA SER A 74 0.68 -12.63 18.18
C SER A 74 2.17 -12.57 18.50
N ILE A 75 2.90 -11.65 17.87
CA ILE A 75 4.34 -11.48 17.99
C ILE A 75 4.63 -9.99 18.24
N PRO A 76 5.51 -9.64 19.20
CA PRO A 76 5.94 -8.26 19.42
C PRO A 76 6.89 -7.81 18.30
N LEU A 77 6.33 -7.37 17.18
CA LEU A 77 7.06 -6.89 16.02
C LEU A 77 6.76 -5.42 15.73
N ARG A 78 7.64 -4.79 14.96
CA ARG A 78 7.37 -3.53 14.25
C ARG A 78 7.60 -3.74 12.77
N PHE A 79 6.97 -2.91 11.95
CA PHE A 79 7.23 -2.87 10.53
C PHE A 79 8.01 -1.61 10.20
N GLU A 80 9.12 -1.78 9.49
CA GLU A 80 9.96 -0.71 9.00
C GLU A 80 9.71 -0.52 7.50
N SER A 81 8.93 0.52 7.18
CA SER A 81 8.67 0.96 5.81
C SER A 81 9.85 1.82 5.33
N ASN A 82 11.01 1.20 5.10
CA ASN A 82 12.20 1.90 4.62
C ASN A 82 13.10 0.97 3.81
N MET A 83 13.76 1.49 2.80
CA MET A 83 14.75 0.77 1.98
C MET A 83 16.04 1.57 1.81
N SER A 84 17.11 0.92 1.35
CA SER A 84 18.36 1.57 1.01
C SER A 84 18.22 2.47 -0.24
N VAL A 85 19.17 3.38 -0.43
CA VAL A 85 19.22 4.24 -1.63
C VAL A 85 19.37 3.39 -2.89
N GLU A 86 20.14 2.31 -2.82
CA GLU A 86 20.38 1.36 -3.91
C GLU A 86 19.10 0.58 -4.26
N GLN A 87 18.35 0.13 -3.26
CA GLN A 87 17.03 -0.49 -3.42
C GLN A 87 16.04 0.46 -4.08
N HIS A 88 15.99 1.71 -3.61
CA HIS A 88 15.15 2.74 -4.20
C HIS A 88 15.52 3.01 -5.67
N LYS A 89 16.82 3.15 -5.97
CA LYS A 89 17.31 3.31 -7.34
C LYS A 89 16.94 2.12 -8.23
N HIS A 90 17.06 0.90 -7.71
CA HIS A 90 16.68 -0.32 -8.42
C HIS A 90 15.20 -0.32 -8.81
N PHE A 91 14.30 -0.04 -7.88
CA PHE A 91 12.86 0.06 -8.18
C PHE A 91 12.55 1.20 -9.16
N ASN A 92 13.18 2.36 -9.00
CA ASN A 92 13.02 3.48 -9.92
C ASN A 92 13.38 3.08 -11.37
N THR A 93 14.54 2.43 -11.55
CA THR A 93 14.96 1.94 -12.87
C THR A 93 13.94 0.96 -13.45
N ARG A 94 13.51 -0.04 -12.67
CA ARG A 94 12.55 -1.06 -13.12
C ARG A 94 11.18 -0.47 -13.49
N LEU A 95 10.64 0.43 -12.68
CA LEU A 95 9.33 1.04 -12.93
C LEU A 95 9.37 1.97 -14.14
N ASN A 96 10.47 2.71 -14.35
CA ASN A 96 10.66 3.51 -15.56
C ASN A 96 10.82 2.63 -16.82
N GLU A 97 11.56 1.53 -16.76
CA GLU A 97 11.66 0.57 -17.86
C GLU A 97 10.28 -0.03 -18.21
N LEU A 98 9.51 -0.41 -17.18
CA LEU A 98 8.15 -0.92 -17.35
C LEU A 98 7.22 0.13 -17.96
N GLN A 99 7.28 1.38 -17.48
CA GLN A 99 6.47 2.47 -18.02
C GLN A 99 6.76 2.72 -19.50
N ASN A 100 8.05 2.78 -19.87
CA ASN A 100 8.47 2.99 -21.25
C ASN A 100 8.05 1.83 -22.17
N SER A 101 8.22 0.58 -21.71
CA SER A 101 7.86 -0.62 -22.48
C SER A 101 6.35 -0.81 -22.60
N SER A 102 5.58 -0.49 -21.56
CA SER A 102 4.11 -0.58 -21.55
C SER A 102 3.43 0.37 -22.54
N SER A 103 4.14 1.42 -22.96
CA SER A 103 3.66 2.36 -23.97
C SER A 103 3.91 1.90 -25.42
N GLN A 104 4.63 0.78 -25.62
CA GLN A 104 4.96 0.28 -26.94
C GLN A 104 3.83 -0.59 -27.54
N PRO A 105 3.61 -0.56 -28.87
CA PRO A 105 2.66 -1.45 -29.52
C PRO A 105 2.99 -2.93 -29.27
N GLY A 106 1.97 -3.73 -28.94
CA GLY A 106 2.13 -5.17 -28.69
C GLY A 106 2.52 -5.54 -27.26
N PHE A 107 2.65 -4.57 -26.34
CA PHE A 107 2.75 -4.87 -24.91
C PHE A 107 1.46 -5.55 -24.41
N PRO A 108 1.54 -6.63 -23.61
CA PRO A 108 0.38 -7.47 -23.28
C PRO A 108 -0.59 -6.87 -22.24
N SER A 109 -0.30 -5.68 -21.72
CA SER A 109 -1.09 -5.02 -20.66
C SER A 109 -1.34 -3.54 -20.98
N THR A 110 -2.22 -2.91 -20.21
CA THR A 110 -2.52 -1.49 -20.30
C THR A 110 -1.29 -0.63 -19.97
N PRO A 111 -1.08 0.52 -20.65
CA PRO A 111 0.07 1.38 -20.39
C PRO A 111 0.08 1.97 -18.98
N LEU A 112 1.26 2.14 -18.40
CA LEU A 112 1.44 2.82 -17.12
C LEU A 112 1.41 4.35 -17.30
N GLY A 113 0.65 5.03 -16.46
CA GLY A 113 0.78 6.47 -16.26
C GLY A 113 1.96 6.80 -15.34
N TYR A 114 2.44 8.04 -15.40
CA TYR A 114 3.56 8.51 -14.59
C TYR A 114 3.40 9.98 -14.20
N VAL A 115 3.66 10.29 -12.93
CA VAL A 115 3.75 11.65 -12.42
C VAL A 115 4.86 11.77 -11.37
N HIS A 116 5.61 12.87 -11.43
CA HIS A 116 6.63 13.20 -10.45
C HIS A 116 6.15 14.37 -9.59
N LEU A 117 5.97 14.11 -8.30
CA LEU A 117 5.44 15.06 -7.32
C LEU A 117 6.51 15.46 -6.31
N LYS A 118 6.67 16.77 -6.09
CA LYS A 118 7.49 17.33 -5.01
C LYS A 118 6.57 18.02 -4.02
N LEU A 119 6.46 17.44 -2.83
CA LEU A 119 5.46 17.82 -1.84
C LEU A 119 6.12 18.19 -0.51
N VAL A 120 5.42 19.00 0.27
CA VAL A 120 5.75 19.31 1.66
C VAL A 120 4.57 18.93 2.53
N ASP A 121 4.78 17.99 3.44
CA ASP A 121 3.82 17.65 4.48
C ASP A 121 4.18 18.42 5.76
N SER A 122 3.23 19.16 6.29
CA SER A 122 3.32 19.86 7.57
C SER A 122 2.30 19.29 8.55
N PHE A 123 2.75 18.97 9.77
CA PHE A 123 1.93 18.32 10.79
C PHE A 123 1.59 19.27 11.94
N TYR A 124 0.30 19.40 12.21
CA TYR A 124 -0.24 20.26 13.26
C TYR A 124 -0.83 19.40 14.38
N PRO A 125 -0.79 19.88 15.63
CA PRO A 125 -1.46 19.21 16.73
C PRO A 125 -2.97 19.15 16.47
N SER A 126 -3.60 18.06 16.88
CA SER A 126 -5.06 17.95 16.98
C SER A 126 -5.46 18.06 18.45
N ASP A 127 -6.71 18.41 18.72
CA ASP A 127 -7.28 18.40 20.08
C ASP A 127 -7.19 17.01 20.72
N ASN A 128 -7.11 15.95 19.89
CA ASN A 128 -6.78 14.60 20.30
C ASN A 128 -5.26 14.36 20.17
N SER A 129 -4.55 14.19 21.28
CA SER A 129 -3.08 14.13 21.33
C SER A 129 -2.44 13.01 20.50
N HIS A 130 -3.21 11.98 20.15
CA HIS A 130 -2.75 10.83 19.36
C HIS A 130 -2.87 11.03 17.85
N GLU A 131 -3.52 12.09 17.38
CA GLU A 131 -3.78 12.34 15.98
C GLU A 131 -3.15 13.66 15.54
N LYS A 132 -2.64 13.71 14.31
CA LYS A 132 -2.05 14.91 13.73
C LYS A 132 -2.81 15.30 12.49
N ILE A 133 -3.03 16.61 12.32
CA ILE A 133 -3.56 17.15 11.08
C ILE A 133 -2.39 17.29 10.10
N ARG A 134 -2.49 16.65 8.93
CA ARG A 134 -1.50 16.75 7.85
C ARG A 134 -1.99 17.76 6.82
N VAL A 135 -1.16 18.76 6.55
CA VAL A 135 -1.35 19.67 5.41
C VAL A 135 -0.28 19.34 4.37
N THR A 136 -0.71 18.95 3.18
CA THR A 136 0.15 18.67 2.03
C THR A 136 0.16 19.86 1.08
N ARG A 137 1.34 20.35 0.73
CA ARG A 137 1.55 21.46 -0.22
C ARG A 137 2.42 21.03 -1.39
N ASP A 138 2.19 21.63 -2.55
CA ASP A 138 3.15 21.58 -3.65
C ASP A 138 4.43 22.36 -3.27
N ASP A 139 5.61 21.73 -3.36
CA ASP A 139 6.89 22.31 -2.89
C ASP A 139 7.30 23.55 -3.70
N LYS A 140 6.87 23.63 -4.98
CA LYS A 140 7.26 24.74 -5.87
C LYS A 140 6.37 25.96 -5.68
N THR A 141 5.05 25.76 -5.59
CA THR A 141 4.05 26.83 -5.59
C THR A 141 3.53 27.18 -4.21
N GLY A 142 3.73 26.30 -3.21
CA GLY A 142 3.18 26.46 -1.86
C GLY A 142 1.66 26.24 -1.76
N LYS A 143 1.00 25.90 -2.87
CA LYS A 143 -0.44 25.64 -2.93
C LYS A 143 -0.80 24.46 -2.03
N VAL A 144 -1.83 24.63 -1.20
CA VAL A 144 -2.41 23.52 -0.42
C VAL A 144 -3.10 22.57 -1.37
N LEU A 145 -2.69 21.30 -1.35
CA LEU A 145 -3.29 20.23 -2.15
C LEU A 145 -4.28 19.42 -1.30
N GLU A 146 -3.93 19.17 -0.04
CA GLU A 146 -4.73 18.35 0.87
C GLU A 146 -4.58 18.85 2.31
N CYS A 147 -5.67 18.76 3.08
CA CYS A 147 -5.68 18.99 4.52
C CYS A 147 -6.59 17.95 5.15
N MET A 148 -6.01 17.01 5.89
CA MET A 148 -6.75 15.87 6.44
C MET A 148 -6.15 15.35 7.75
N ARG A 149 -6.93 14.55 8.46
CA ARG A 149 -6.51 13.70 9.58
C ARG A 149 -6.58 12.24 9.14
N LYS A 150 -5.46 11.52 9.27
CA LYS A 150 -5.37 10.10 8.91
C LYS A 150 -5.59 9.22 10.13
N ILE A 151 -6.58 8.34 10.06
CA ILE A 151 -6.95 7.42 11.14
C ILE A 151 -6.64 6.01 10.65
N ARG A 152 -5.81 5.26 11.38
CA ARG A 152 -5.55 3.86 11.05
C ARG A 152 -6.72 3.00 11.53
N LEU A 153 -7.30 2.23 10.62
CA LEU A 153 -8.39 1.29 10.93
C LEU A 153 -7.85 -0.11 11.23
N GLY A 154 -6.78 -0.52 10.55
CA GLY A 154 -6.11 -1.80 10.81
C GLY A 154 -4.89 -2.02 9.93
N ASP A 155 -4.07 -3.01 10.31
CA ASP A 155 -2.98 -3.53 9.49
C ASP A 155 -2.88 -5.06 9.54
N LEU A 156 -2.42 -5.64 8.44
CA LEU A 156 -1.99 -7.03 8.34
C LEU A 156 -0.53 -7.07 7.92
N ASN A 157 0.26 -7.86 8.65
CA ASN A 157 1.68 -8.04 8.41
C ASN A 157 1.91 -9.35 7.66
N ILE A 158 2.69 -9.32 6.58
CA ILE A 158 2.97 -10.48 5.75
C ILE A 158 4.48 -10.73 5.76
N PHE A 159 4.85 -11.87 6.33
CA PHE A 159 6.23 -12.35 6.34
C PHE A 159 6.55 -13.15 5.07
N SER A 160 7.68 -12.83 4.43
CA SER A 160 8.09 -13.43 3.16
C SER A 160 9.47 -14.10 3.29
N PRO A 161 9.57 -15.34 3.80
CA PRO A 161 10.85 -15.98 4.15
C PRO A 161 11.79 -16.24 2.97
N LYS A 162 11.26 -16.26 1.75
CA LYS A 162 12.01 -16.51 0.49
C LYS A 162 12.33 -15.22 -0.28
N ARG A 163 12.10 -14.07 0.33
CA ARG A 163 12.21 -12.75 -0.30
C ARG A 163 13.06 -11.83 0.57
N ALA A 164 13.69 -10.85 -0.07
CA ALA A 164 14.50 -9.87 0.64
C ALA A 164 13.62 -8.93 1.48
N ALA A 165 12.43 -8.58 0.99
CA ALA A 165 11.48 -7.73 1.71
C ALA A 165 10.28 -8.51 2.25
N ASP A 166 9.69 -7.99 3.32
CA ASP A 166 8.35 -8.28 3.81
C ASP A 166 7.38 -7.18 3.37
N TRP A 167 6.11 -7.30 3.72
CA TRP A 167 5.14 -6.25 3.38
C TRP A 167 3.99 -6.16 4.38
N ARG A 168 3.31 -5.02 4.39
CA ARG A 168 2.17 -4.73 5.26
C ARG A 168 1.02 -4.17 4.45
N VAL A 169 -0.16 -4.74 4.59
CA VAL A 169 -1.43 -4.13 4.15
C VAL A 169 -1.93 -3.23 5.27
N SER A 170 -2.27 -1.98 4.95
CA SER A 170 -2.86 -1.03 5.88
C SER A 170 -4.18 -0.50 5.32
N VAL A 171 -5.19 -0.39 6.19
CA VAL A 171 -6.45 0.27 5.88
C VAL A 171 -6.56 1.52 6.76
N ASN A 172 -6.70 2.68 6.12
CA ASN A 172 -6.79 3.97 6.79
C ASN A 172 -8.05 4.72 6.35
N LEU A 173 -8.48 5.67 7.17
CA LEU A 173 -9.49 6.67 6.84
C LEU A 173 -8.86 8.05 6.82
N GLU A 174 -8.88 8.72 5.67
CA GLU A 174 -8.39 10.09 5.50
C GLU A 174 -9.58 11.05 5.58
N VAL A 175 -9.74 11.67 6.74
CA VAL A 175 -10.85 12.59 7.06
C VAL A 175 -10.43 14.02 6.69
N PRO A 176 -11.06 14.66 5.70
CA PRO A 176 -10.77 16.06 5.38
C PRO A 176 -11.05 16.96 6.60
N VAL A 177 -10.17 17.92 6.84
CA VAL A 177 -10.34 18.89 7.93
C VAL A 177 -10.03 20.29 7.43
N SER A 178 -10.58 21.30 8.11
CA SER A 178 -10.21 22.70 7.86
C SER A 178 -8.74 22.93 8.15
N HIS A 179 -8.15 23.93 7.48
CA HIS A 179 -6.77 24.30 7.72
C HIS A 179 -6.54 24.64 9.20
N PRO A 180 -5.57 24.01 9.88
CA PRO A 180 -5.34 24.22 11.29
C PRO A 180 -4.76 25.62 11.56
N ILE A 181 -5.08 26.17 12.74
CA ILE A 181 -4.48 27.42 13.24
C ILE A 181 -3.18 27.07 13.98
N GLY A 182 -2.16 27.91 13.85
CA GLY A 182 -0.90 27.78 14.58
C GLY A 182 0.28 27.38 13.68
N SER A 183 1.35 26.87 14.29
CA SER A 183 2.57 26.49 13.59
C SER A 183 2.71 24.96 13.53
N PRO A 184 3.30 24.42 12.45
CA PRO A 184 3.52 22.99 12.35
C PRO A 184 4.56 22.53 13.37
N THR A 185 4.31 21.38 13.98
CA THR A 185 5.22 20.70 14.92
C THR A 185 6.35 19.97 14.20
N HIS A 186 6.08 19.51 12.97
CA HIS A 186 7.01 18.78 12.15
C HIS A 186 6.72 19.03 10.67
N THR A 187 7.76 19.03 9.85
CA THR A 187 7.66 19.14 8.40
C THR A 187 8.59 18.13 7.75
N ARG A 188 8.11 17.53 6.66
CA ARG A 188 8.91 16.65 5.80
C ARG A 188 8.72 17.00 4.34
N LYS A 189 9.79 16.92 3.57
CA LYS A 189 9.75 16.99 2.12
C LYS A 189 9.58 15.60 1.54
N LYS A 190 8.75 15.47 0.51
CA LYS A 190 8.51 14.22 -0.22
C LYS A 190 8.86 14.43 -1.69
N ASP A 191 9.72 13.57 -2.20
CA ASP A 191 10.00 13.43 -3.62
C ASP A 191 9.40 12.09 -4.06
N ARG A 192 8.31 12.14 -4.82
CA ARG A 192 7.46 10.98 -5.13
C ARG A 192 7.37 10.76 -6.63
N LEU A 193 7.77 9.56 -7.05
CA LEU A 193 7.56 9.03 -8.38
C LEU A 193 6.34 8.10 -8.31
N SER A 194 5.25 8.48 -8.96
CA SER A 194 3.97 7.77 -8.90
C SER A 194 3.63 7.20 -10.26
N TYR A 195 3.37 5.90 -10.29
CA TYR A 195 3.04 5.13 -11.49
C TYR A 195 1.61 4.62 -11.36
N SER A 196 0.73 4.99 -12.28
CA SER A 196 -0.67 4.53 -12.27
C SER A 196 -0.87 3.37 -13.24
N HIS A 197 -1.56 2.33 -12.79
CA HIS A 197 -1.92 1.18 -13.60
C HIS A 197 -3.32 0.70 -13.18
N GLU A 198 -4.30 0.86 -14.06
CA GLU A 198 -5.71 0.52 -13.80
C GLU A 198 -6.22 1.13 -12.48
N GLU A 199 -6.52 0.29 -11.48
CA GLU A 199 -7.06 0.68 -10.18
C GLU A 199 -5.99 0.99 -9.14
N PHE A 200 -4.72 0.98 -9.53
CA PHE A 200 -3.58 1.00 -8.62
C PHE A 200 -2.66 2.18 -8.87
N SER A 201 -2.07 2.68 -7.79
CA SER A 201 -0.96 3.63 -7.81
C SER A 201 0.23 2.98 -7.13
N ILE A 202 1.38 2.93 -7.79
CA ILE A 202 2.65 2.50 -7.20
C ILE A 202 3.49 3.75 -6.97
N ASP A 203 3.73 4.06 -5.70
CA ASP A 203 4.43 5.27 -5.29
C ASP A 203 5.81 4.90 -4.71
N LEU A 204 6.86 5.38 -5.36
CA LEU A 204 8.23 5.33 -4.87
C LEU A 204 8.58 6.72 -4.32
N THR A 205 8.72 6.82 -3.00
CA THR A 205 8.82 8.09 -2.28
C THR A 205 10.12 8.18 -1.48
N GLN A 206 10.91 9.23 -1.71
CA GLN A 206 11.93 9.68 -0.78
C GLN A 206 11.34 10.70 0.19
N VAL A 207 11.49 10.48 1.48
CA VAL A 207 10.99 11.36 2.54
C VAL A 207 12.18 11.94 3.31
N THR A 208 12.30 13.26 3.31
CA THR A 208 13.30 13.99 4.11
C THR A 208 12.59 14.70 5.25
N ALA A 209 12.72 14.16 6.46
CA ALA A 209 12.14 14.74 7.67
C ALA A 209 13.15 15.66 8.35
N SER A 210 12.74 16.90 8.66
CA SER A 210 13.57 17.87 9.36
C SER A 210 13.10 18.00 10.81
N THR A 211 14.00 17.81 11.76
CA THR A 211 13.76 18.13 13.17
C THR A 211 14.41 19.46 13.51
N PRO A 212 13.77 20.36 14.28
CA PRO A 212 14.30 21.70 14.57
C PRO A 212 15.73 21.73 15.12
N ASN A 213 16.13 20.71 15.89
CA ASN A 213 17.41 20.64 16.59
C ASN A 213 18.17 19.31 16.37
N GLY A 214 17.86 18.56 15.31
CA GLY A 214 18.44 17.23 15.07
C GLY A 214 18.79 16.99 13.60
N PRO A 215 19.55 15.93 13.30
CA PRO A 215 19.92 15.60 11.93
C PRO A 215 18.69 15.27 11.10
N SER A 216 18.67 15.71 9.84
CA SER A 216 17.63 15.31 8.90
C SER A 216 17.70 13.81 8.66
N THR A 217 16.56 13.13 8.73
CA THR A 217 16.45 11.70 8.40
C THR A 217 15.87 11.55 7.00
N VAL A 218 16.50 10.72 6.19
CA VAL A 218 16.03 10.37 4.84
C VAL A 218 15.54 8.93 4.86
N MET A 219 14.34 8.70 4.36
CA MET A 219 13.74 7.38 4.21
C MET A 219 13.30 7.18 2.76
N HIS A 220 13.30 5.94 2.31
CA HIS A 220 12.85 5.53 0.99
C HIS A 220 11.73 4.51 1.14
N GLU A 221 10.55 4.85 0.63
CA GLU A 221 9.32 4.08 0.78
C GLU A 221 8.85 3.61 -0.61
N LEU A 222 8.30 2.39 -0.67
CA LEU A 222 7.58 1.87 -1.83
C LEU A 222 6.22 1.37 -1.35
N GLU A 223 5.17 1.95 -1.91
CA GLU A 223 3.79 1.63 -1.57
C GLU A 223 2.97 1.38 -2.84
N ILE A 224 1.98 0.51 -2.73
CA ILE A 224 0.91 0.38 -3.72
C ILE A 224 -0.43 0.71 -3.05
N GLU A 225 -1.23 1.58 -3.67
CA GLU A 225 -2.54 2.01 -3.19
C GLU A 225 -3.63 1.62 -4.20
N ILE A 226 -4.84 1.33 -3.71
CA ILE A 226 -6.05 1.29 -4.54
C ILE A 226 -6.52 2.73 -4.80
N SER A 227 -6.34 3.21 -6.03
CA SER A 227 -6.54 4.60 -6.45
C SER A 227 -7.99 5.07 -6.39
N ARG A 228 -8.98 4.18 -6.52
CA ARG A 228 -10.41 4.51 -6.57
C ARG A 228 -11.17 3.99 -5.35
N PRO A 229 -11.21 4.74 -4.23
CA PRO A 229 -11.98 4.39 -3.03
C PRO A 229 -13.47 4.17 -3.30
N THR A 230 -14.05 4.92 -4.24
CA THR A 230 -15.47 4.77 -4.60
C THR A 230 -15.75 3.41 -5.24
N LEU A 231 -14.85 2.93 -6.11
CA LEU A 231 -14.93 1.58 -6.67
C LEU A 231 -14.77 0.53 -5.57
N LEU A 232 -13.75 0.68 -4.73
CA LEU A 232 -13.47 -0.22 -3.61
C LEU A 232 -14.69 -0.38 -2.68
N LEU A 233 -15.35 0.72 -2.32
CA LEU A 233 -16.54 0.71 -1.48
C LEU A 233 -17.76 0.10 -2.20
N ALA A 234 -17.92 0.39 -3.50
CA ALA A 234 -19.03 -0.14 -4.30
C ALA A 234 -18.93 -1.66 -4.46
N THR A 235 -17.74 -2.19 -4.76
CA THR A 235 -17.53 -3.65 -4.87
C THR A 235 -17.62 -4.33 -3.51
N ALA A 236 -17.10 -3.71 -2.44
CA ALA A 236 -17.24 -4.23 -1.08
C ALA A 236 -18.71 -4.38 -0.65
N ALA A 237 -19.58 -3.45 -1.04
CA ALA A 237 -21.01 -3.49 -0.72
C ALA A 237 -21.76 -4.63 -1.44
N LYS A 238 -21.23 -5.13 -2.56
CA LYS A 238 -21.82 -6.22 -3.36
C LYS A 238 -21.17 -7.57 -3.12
N ARG A 239 -20.03 -7.61 -2.42
CA ARG A 239 -19.28 -8.83 -2.14
C ARG A 239 -20.18 -9.90 -1.50
N GLY A 240 -20.36 -11.01 -2.20
CA GLY A 240 -21.16 -12.14 -1.71
C GLY A 240 -22.68 -11.94 -1.68
N ASP A 241 -23.22 -10.78 -2.08
CA ASP A 241 -24.68 -10.51 -2.09
C ASP A 241 -25.41 -11.46 -3.04
N PRO A 242 -26.27 -12.38 -2.56
CA PRO A 242 -26.92 -13.36 -3.42
C PRO A 242 -27.87 -12.74 -4.47
N ASN A 243 -28.25 -11.47 -4.31
CA ASN A 243 -29.14 -10.76 -5.22
C ASN A 243 -28.40 -9.97 -6.31
N ALA A 244 -27.07 -9.86 -6.21
CA ALA A 244 -26.26 -9.16 -7.21
C ALA A 244 -25.80 -10.12 -8.33
N PRO A 245 -25.55 -9.62 -9.55
CA PRO A 245 -24.92 -10.41 -10.61
C PRO A 245 -23.59 -11.02 -10.15
N GLU A 246 -23.23 -12.21 -10.65
CA GLU A 246 -22.00 -12.93 -10.27
C GLU A 246 -20.75 -12.05 -10.36
N LEU A 247 -20.61 -11.30 -11.45
CA LEU A 247 -19.51 -10.37 -11.67
C LEU A 247 -19.40 -9.29 -10.58
N GLU A 248 -20.53 -8.75 -10.11
CA GLU A 248 -20.54 -7.75 -9.04
C GLU A 248 -20.21 -8.36 -7.69
N ARG A 249 -20.65 -9.61 -7.46
CA ARG A 249 -20.38 -10.35 -6.22
C ARG A 249 -18.91 -10.71 -6.07
N SER A 250 -18.20 -10.98 -7.17
CA SER A 250 -16.78 -11.34 -7.19
C SER A 250 -15.83 -10.15 -7.41
N ALA A 251 -16.33 -9.00 -7.87
CA ALA A 251 -15.51 -7.84 -8.23
C ALA A 251 -14.56 -7.37 -7.11
N PHE A 252 -14.99 -7.46 -5.84
CA PHE A 252 -14.13 -7.10 -4.71
C PHE A 252 -12.96 -8.08 -4.56
N ASP A 253 -13.23 -9.38 -4.65
CA ASP A 253 -12.20 -10.41 -4.55
C ASP A 253 -11.24 -10.36 -5.74
N GLU A 254 -11.72 -10.02 -6.94
CA GLU A 254 -10.86 -9.76 -8.10
C GLU A 254 -9.95 -8.55 -7.92
N LEU A 255 -10.47 -7.45 -7.37
CA LEU A 255 -9.69 -6.25 -7.04
C LEU A 255 -8.60 -6.58 -6.01
N MET A 256 -8.94 -7.34 -4.96
CA MET A 256 -7.98 -7.80 -3.94
C MET A 256 -6.93 -8.75 -4.53
N ARG A 257 -7.33 -9.65 -5.42
CA ARG A 257 -6.41 -10.55 -6.13
C ARG A 257 -5.38 -9.75 -6.94
N ALA A 258 -5.82 -8.75 -7.71
CA ALA A 258 -4.91 -7.89 -8.46
C ALA A 258 -4.00 -7.06 -7.55
N PHE A 259 -4.54 -6.50 -6.46
CA PHE A 259 -3.78 -5.77 -5.44
C PHE A 259 -2.65 -6.62 -4.82
N VAL A 260 -2.98 -7.83 -4.35
CA VAL A 260 -2.01 -8.77 -3.76
C VAL A 260 -0.98 -9.22 -4.78
N ASN A 261 -1.39 -9.50 -6.02
CA ASN A 261 -0.46 -9.89 -7.08
C ASN A 261 0.54 -8.78 -7.40
N ASN A 262 0.10 -7.53 -7.45
CA ASN A 262 1.00 -6.39 -7.65
C ASN A 262 1.99 -6.23 -6.48
N ALA A 263 1.52 -6.34 -5.23
CA ALA A 263 2.40 -6.34 -4.06
C ALA A 263 3.44 -7.49 -4.10
N ARG A 264 3.01 -8.72 -4.43
CA ARG A 264 3.88 -9.89 -4.60
C ARG A 264 4.93 -9.67 -5.70
N ILE A 265 4.57 -9.03 -6.81
CA ILE A 265 5.52 -8.70 -7.89
C ILE A 265 6.58 -7.72 -7.38
N LEU A 266 6.20 -6.68 -6.65
CA LEU A 266 7.15 -5.72 -6.07
C LEU A 266 8.11 -6.41 -5.09
N VAL A 267 7.58 -7.20 -4.15
CA VAL A 267 8.36 -7.94 -3.16
C VAL A 267 9.28 -8.97 -3.82
N ARG A 268 8.83 -9.65 -4.88
CA ARG A 268 9.66 -10.59 -5.65
C ARG A 268 10.82 -9.92 -6.39
N ASN A 269 10.66 -8.65 -6.77
CA ASN A 269 11.69 -7.87 -7.45
C ASN A 269 12.56 -7.05 -6.50
N ALA A 270 12.36 -7.15 -5.18
CA ALA A 270 13.29 -6.63 -4.20
C ALA A 270 14.65 -7.36 -4.33
N ASN A 271 15.74 -6.60 -4.47
CA ASN A 271 17.09 -7.15 -4.46
C ASN A 271 17.54 -7.49 -3.02
N GLU A 272 18.60 -8.28 -2.89
CA GLU A 272 19.21 -8.60 -1.59
C GLU A 272 19.72 -7.33 -0.88
N GLY A 273 19.90 -7.40 0.45
CA GLY A 273 20.47 -6.31 1.26
C GLY A 273 19.46 -5.47 2.04
N TRP A 274 18.24 -5.97 2.25
CA TRP A 274 17.32 -5.42 3.25
C TRP A 274 17.66 -5.93 4.66
#